data_AF-A0A2A4T544-F1
#
_entry.id   AF-A0A2A4T544-F1
#
_cell.length_a   1.000
_cell.length_b   1.000
_cell.length_c   1.000
_cell.angle_alpha   90.00
_cell.angle_beta   90.00
_cell.angle_gamma   90.00
#
_symmetry.space_group_name_H-M   'P 1'
#
loop_
_entity.id
_entity.type
_entity.pdbx_description
1 polymer ?
#
loop_
_entity_poly.entity_id
_entity_poly.type
_entity_poly.pdbx_seq_one_letter_code
_entity_poly.pdbx_strand_id
1 'polypeptide(L)'
;MTESVKDEGVTPDLIFLDKIGETLQEIAADVIEADSESLVSRWFHSSKEVDVFFWLDKRNNVIKQQLNFCGQIVEWNILDGIKTGLKIETEGETNNSEEETFVYDSKPMKISIAQAISLLKHAHRIKDNERQALIENFRQNRTMSNMEADEFCQRFGKEEGRDPKKGIWKKFKKWFNS
;
A
#
# COMPACT_ATOMS: atom_id res chain seq x y z
N MET A 1 42.91 -34.62 17.03
CA MET A 1 42.80 -33.15 16.92
C MET A 1 41.51 -32.87 16.17
N THR A 2 40.45 -32.53 16.89
CA THR A 2 39.15 -32.15 16.31
C THR A 2 39.14 -30.64 16.15
N GLU A 3 39.18 -30.18 14.89
CA GLU A 3 38.98 -28.77 14.57
C GLU A 3 37.53 -28.40 14.89
N SER A 4 37.36 -27.54 15.89
CA SER A 4 36.10 -26.88 16.17
C SER A 4 35.82 -25.88 15.04
N VAL A 5 34.87 -26.21 14.18
CA VAL A 5 34.26 -25.24 13.26
C VAL A 5 33.66 -24.13 14.12
N LYS A 6 34.22 -22.93 14.00
CA LYS A 6 33.65 -21.74 14.61
C LYS A 6 32.35 -21.47 13.85
N ASP A 7 31.24 -21.67 14.55
CA ASP A 7 29.93 -21.21 14.16
C ASP A 7 29.98 -19.67 14.22
N GLU A 8 30.37 -19.05 13.10
CA GLU A 8 30.21 -17.61 12.90
C GLU A 8 28.71 -17.38 12.82
N GLY A 9 28.13 -17.03 13.97
CA GLY A 9 26.72 -16.73 14.12
C GLY A 9 26.30 -15.76 13.03
N VAL A 10 25.64 -16.31 11.99
CA VAL A 10 24.92 -15.54 10.99
C VAL A 10 23.82 -14.85 11.77
N THR A 11 24.08 -13.61 12.20
CA THR A 11 23.02 -12.71 12.64
C THR A 11 22.03 -12.66 11.48
N PRO A 12 20.78 -13.15 11.64
CA PRO A 12 19.80 -13.05 10.58
C PRO A 12 19.71 -11.58 10.21
N ASP A 13 19.87 -11.27 8.92
CA ASP A 13 19.82 -9.91 8.38
C ASP A 13 18.61 -9.21 8.99
N LEU A 14 18.86 -8.38 10.01
CA LEU A 14 17.86 -7.49 10.57
C LEU A 14 17.42 -6.64 9.39
N ILE A 15 16.18 -6.82 8.96
CA ILE A 15 15.67 -6.15 7.78
C ILE A 15 15.64 -4.65 8.08
N PHE A 16 16.66 -3.94 7.61
CA PHE A 16 16.80 -2.50 7.67
C PHE A 16 15.82 -1.88 6.67
N LEU A 17 14.54 -1.82 7.03
CA LEU A 17 13.46 -1.28 6.19
C LEU A 17 13.67 0.20 5.85
N ASP A 18 14.43 0.93 6.67
CA ASP A 18 14.91 2.28 6.40
C ASP A 18 15.79 2.31 5.14
N LYS A 19 16.85 1.49 5.10
CA LYS A 19 17.74 1.38 3.94
C LYS A 19 17.01 0.88 2.69
N ILE A 20 16.00 0.03 2.86
CA ILE A 20 15.18 -0.46 1.74
C ILE A 20 14.28 0.66 1.19
N GLY A 21 13.71 1.50 2.06
CA GLY A 21 12.95 2.66 1.64
C GLY A 21 13.75 3.59 0.72
N GLU A 22 15.03 3.80 1.03
CA GLU A 22 15.94 4.65 0.23
C GLU A 22 16.19 4.12 -1.20
N THR A 23 16.05 2.80 -1.41
CA THR A 23 16.32 2.17 -2.71
C THR A 23 15.09 2.06 -3.61
N LEU A 24 13.89 2.38 -3.11
CA LEU A 24 12.66 2.36 -3.91
C LEU A 24 12.80 3.24 -5.15
N GLN A 25 12.47 2.69 -6.31
CA GLN A 25 12.41 3.39 -7.59
C GLN A 25 11.04 3.21 -8.22
N GLU A 26 10.52 4.27 -8.85
CA GLU A 26 9.32 4.15 -9.65
C GLU A 26 9.62 3.33 -10.90
N ILE A 27 8.86 2.25 -11.09
CA ILE A 27 9.03 1.35 -12.24
C ILE A 27 7.83 1.37 -13.20
N ALA A 28 6.66 1.81 -12.73
CA ALA A 28 5.49 2.02 -13.56
C ALA A 28 4.61 3.16 -13.03
N ALA A 29 3.98 3.88 -13.97
CA ALA A 29 2.96 4.87 -13.70
C ALA A 29 1.93 4.84 -14.82
N ASP A 30 0.71 4.46 -14.48
CA ASP A 30 -0.36 4.22 -15.44
C ASP A 30 -1.57 5.11 -15.17
N VAL A 31 -2.19 5.59 -16.25
CA VAL A 31 -3.49 6.25 -16.17
C VAL A 31 -4.57 5.22 -16.46
N ILE A 32 -5.41 4.97 -15.47
CA ILE A 32 -6.54 4.05 -15.56
C ILE A 32 -7.79 4.89 -15.83
N GLU A 33 -8.30 4.79 -17.05
CA GLU A 33 -9.55 5.43 -17.45
C GLU A 33 -10.74 4.57 -16.98
N ALA A 34 -11.60 5.13 -16.12
CA ALA A 34 -12.77 4.44 -15.59
C ALA A 34 -14.03 5.30 -15.73
N ASP A 35 -14.85 5.00 -16.75
CA ASP A 35 -16.16 5.60 -17.10
C ASP A 35 -16.22 7.14 -17.11
N SER A 36 -16.06 7.79 -15.95
CA SER A 36 -16.19 9.24 -15.72
C SER A 36 -15.04 9.86 -14.94
N GLU A 37 -14.01 9.10 -14.57
CA GLU A 37 -12.85 9.59 -13.83
C GLU A 37 -11.58 8.86 -14.32
N SER A 38 -10.45 9.55 -14.30
CA SER A 38 -9.13 8.94 -14.48
C SER A 38 -8.46 8.78 -13.11
N LEU A 39 -7.75 7.67 -12.94
CA LEU A 39 -6.91 7.39 -11.78
C LEU A 39 -5.46 7.28 -12.24
N VAL A 40 -4.53 7.71 -11.39
CA VAL A 40 -3.10 7.46 -11.62
C VAL A 40 -2.67 6.35 -10.67
N SER A 41 -2.28 5.21 -11.23
CA SER A 41 -1.61 4.13 -10.51
C SER A 41 -0.11 4.37 -10.55
N ARG A 42 0.58 4.22 -9.42
CA ARG A 42 2.04 4.34 -9.34
C ARG A 42 2.61 3.14 -8.59
N TRP A 43 3.68 2.59 -9.14
CA TRP A 43 4.38 1.44 -8.60
C TRP A 43 5.85 1.75 -8.38
N PHE A 44 6.28 1.62 -7.13
CA PHE A 44 7.67 1.70 -6.73
C PHE A 44 8.16 0.34 -6.27
N HIS A 45 9.35 -0.05 -6.71
CA HIS A 45 9.98 -1.32 -6.40
C HIS A 45 11.39 -1.10 -5.85
N SER A 46 11.80 -1.92 -4.88
CA SER A 46 13.16 -1.95 -4.34
C SER A 46 13.89 -3.20 -4.77
N SER A 47 15.22 -3.18 -4.76
CA SER A 47 16.05 -4.36 -5.05
C SER A 47 15.94 -5.50 -4.03
N LYS A 48 15.09 -5.37 -3.00
CA LYS A 48 14.86 -6.37 -1.94
C LYS A 48 13.39 -6.78 -1.83
N GLU A 49 12.70 -6.87 -2.97
CA GLU A 49 11.33 -7.40 -3.05
C GLU A 49 10.34 -6.63 -2.16
N VAL A 50 10.52 -5.30 -2.13
CA VAL A 50 9.52 -4.40 -1.54
C VAL A 50 8.84 -3.64 -2.64
N ASP A 51 7.52 -3.67 -2.62
CA ASP A 51 6.67 -2.92 -3.53
C ASP A 51 5.81 -1.93 -2.78
N VAL A 52 5.69 -0.74 -3.33
CA VAL A 52 4.72 0.29 -2.93
C VAL A 52 3.84 0.59 -4.13
N PHE A 53 2.56 0.30 -4.01
CA PHE A 53 1.53 0.68 -4.96
C PHE A 53 0.64 1.75 -4.34
N PHE A 54 0.28 2.77 -5.11
CA PHE A 54 -0.77 3.67 -4.70
C PHE A 54 -1.53 4.26 -5.88
N TRP A 55 -2.77 4.63 -5.61
CA TRP A 55 -3.70 5.14 -6.60
C TRP A 55 -4.14 6.53 -6.18
N LEU A 56 -4.04 7.45 -7.13
CA LEU A 56 -4.42 8.84 -6.98
C LEU A 56 -5.70 9.12 -7.77
N ASP A 57 -6.61 9.90 -7.18
CA ASP A 57 -7.69 10.52 -7.95
C ASP A 57 -7.16 11.68 -8.83
N LYS A 58 -8.02 12.25 -9.67
CA LYS A 58 -7.69 13.42 -10.51
C LYS A 58 -7.22 14.66 -9.75
N ARG A 59 -7.47 14.72 -8.44
CA ARG A 59 -7.06 15.81 -7.54
C ARG A 59 -5.78 15.47 -6.79
N ASN A 60 -5.09 14.38 -7.18
CA ASN A 60 -3.88 13.83 -6.57
C ASN A 60 -4.06 13.38 -5.12
N ASN A 61 -5.28 13.00 -4.70
CA ASN A 61 -5.47 12.37 -3.40
C ASN A 61 -5.24 10.86 -3.49
N VAL A 62 -4.52 10.30 -2.52
CA VAL A 62 -4.41 8.85 -2.35
C VAL A 62 -5.77 8.27 -1.95
N ILE A 63 -6.29 7.35 -2.77
CA ILE A 63 -7.57 6.64 -2.54
C ILE A 63 -7.36 5.17 -2.14
N LYS A 64 -6.21 4.61 -2.50
CA LYS A 64 -5.73 3.28 -2.14
C LYS A 64 -4.20 3.31 -2.07
N GLN A 65 -3.61 2.55 -1.15
CA GLN A 65 -2.19 2.23 -1.13
C GLN A 65 -1.98 0.79 -0.65
N GLN A 66 -0.93 0.15 -1.12
CA GLN A 66 -0.53 -1.20 -0.73
C GLN A 66 0.99 -1.26 -0.63
N LEU A 67 1.49 -1.79 0.48
CA LEU A 67 2.89 -2.13 0.67
C LEU A 67 3.03 -3.65 0.76
N ASN A 68 3.92 -4.21 -0.04
CA ASN A 68 4.35 -5.60 0.08
C ASN A 68 5.80 -5.61 0.55
N PHE A 69 6.11 -6.34 1.61
CA PHE A 69 7.48 -6.53 2.09
C PHE A 69 7.59 -7.80 2.92
N CYS A 70 8.63 -8.61 2.71
CA CYS A 70 8.92 -9.79 3.56
C CYS A 70 7.72 -10.76 3.67
N GLY A 71 7.00 -10.98 2.57
CA GLY A 71 5.77 -11.78 2.54
C GLY A 71 4.56 -11.15 3.26
N GLN A 72 4.68 -9.96 3.83
CA GLN A 72 3.59 -9.19 4.43
C GLN A 72 2.97 -8.25 3.41
N ILE A 73 1.66 -8.06 3.53
CA ILE A 73 0.91 -7.02 2.84
C ILE A 73 0.31 -6.05 3.87
N VAL A 74 0.45 -4.75 3.62
CA VAL A 74 -0.23 -3.69 4.36
C VAL A 74 -0.98 -2.82 3.35
N GLU A 75 -2.30 -2.97 3.32
CA GLU A 75 -3.18 -2.21 2.44
C GLU A 75 -3.90 -1.13 3.26
N TRP A 76 -4.08 0.05 2.67
CA TRP A 76 -5.12 0.98 3.11
C TRP A 76 -5.95 1.41 1.91
N ASN A 77 -7.25 1.54 2.10
CA ASN A 77 -8.10 2.22 1.13
C ASN A 77 -9.15 3.09 1.84
N ILE A 78 -9.66 4.09 1.12
CA ILE A 78 -10.60 5.08 1.68
C ILE A 78 -11.91 4.46 2.19
N LEU A 79 -12.30 3.28 1.69
CA LEU A 79 -13.55 2.63 2.09
C LEU A 79 -13.40 1.77 3.34
N ASP A 80 -12.42 0.86 3.32
CA ASP A 80 -12.28 -0.18 4.34
C ASP A 80 -11.25 0.16 5.42
N GLY A 81 -10.39 1.15 5.17
CA GLY A 81 -9.26 1.47 6.03
C GLY A 81 -8.12 0.49 5.87
N ILE A 82 -7.36 0.28 6.96
CA ILE A 82 -6.17 -0.57 6.96
C ILE A 82 -6.54 -2.06 7.04
N LYS A 83 -5.90 -2.87 6.19
CA LYS A 83 -5.85 -4.34 6.29
C LYS A 83 -4.38 -4.77 6.28
N THR A 84 -4.06 -5.84 7.01
CA THR A 84 -2.76 -6.50 6.94
C THR A 84 -2.97 -7.97 6.59
N GLY A 85 -1.92 -8.63 6.11
CA GLY A 85 -1.98 -10.05 5.82
C GLY A 85 -0.67 -10.61 5.30
N LEU A 86 -0.75 -11.80 4.76
CA LEU A 86 0.35 -12.52 4.13
C LEU A 86 0.11 -12.68 2.63
N LYS A 87 1.18 -12.52 1.86
CA LYS A 87 1.27 -12.98 0.47
C LYS A 87 1.69 -14.45 0.51
N ILE A 88 0.85 -15.32 -0.05
CA ILE A 88 1.14 -16.74 -0.20
C ILE A 88 1.38 -17.00 -1.68
N GLU A 89 2.57 -17.50 -1.98
CA GLU A 89 2.96 -17.96 -3.30
C GLU A 89 2.78 -19.48 -3.33
N THR A 90 1.89 -19.95 -4.19
CA THR A 90 1.69 -21.39 -4.39
C THR A 90 2.27 -21.79 -5.73
N GLU A 91 3.18 -22.76 -5.72
CA GLU A 91 3.66 -23.40 -6.95
C GLU A 91 2.48 -24.17 -7.58
N GLY A 92 2.05 -23.76 -8.77
CA GLY A 92 1.00 -24.46 -9.49
C GLY A 92 1.46 -25.85 -9.95
N GLU A 93 0.55 -26.83 -9.99
CA GLU A 93 0.82 -28.20 -10.45
C GLU A 93 1.24 -28.28 -11.94
N THR A 94 1.00 -27.21 -12.70
CA THR A 94 1.49 -27.02 -14.06
C THR A 94 2.63 -26.00 -14.09
N ASN A 95 3.80 -26.46 -14.54
CA ASN A 95 5.14 -25.84 -14.58
C ASN A 95 5.32 -24.36 -15.02
N ASN A 96 4.33 -23.45 -14.98
CA ASN A 96 4.50 -22.05 -15.35
C ASN A 96 3.44 -21.07 -14.81
N SER A 97 2.62 -21.44 -13.82
CA SER A 97 1.69 -20.50 -13.17
C SER A 97 1.95 -20.42 -11.68
N GLU A 98 2.64 -19.37 -11.24
CA GLU A 98 2.67 -18.96 -9.85
C GLU A 98 1.32 -18.28 -9.54
N GLU A 99 0.56 -18.86 -8.60
CA GLU A 99 -0.66 -18.23 -8.10
C GLU A 99 -0.32 -17.46 -6.83
N GLU A 100 -0.49 -16.13 -6.88
CA GLU A 100 -0.38 -15.26 -5.72
C GLU A 100 -1.73 -15.10 -5.05
N THR A 101 -1.83 -15.52 -3.78
CA THR A 101 -3.03 -15.33 -2.96
C THR A 101 -2.70 -14.50 -1.73
N PHE A 102 -3.61 -13.57 -1.37
CA PHE A 102 -3.50 -12.80 -0.14
C PHE A 102 -4.42 -13.35 0.95
N VAL A 103 -3.86 -13.64 2.11
CA VAL A 103 -4.63 -14.02 3.31
C VAL A 103 -4.57 -12.87 4.30
N TYR A 104 -5.69 -12.16 4.43
CA TYR A 104 -5.80 -11.03 5.35
C TYR A 104 -6.04 -11.46 6.80
N ASP A 105 -5.43 -10.73 7.73
CA ASP A 105 -5.64 -10.90 9.15
C ASP A 105 -7.07 -10.53 9.55
N SER A 106 -7.61 -11.23 10.54
CA SER A 106 -8.91 -10.86 11.15
C SER A 106 -8.90 -9.47 11.78
N LYS A 107 -7.72 -8.97 12.18
CA LYS A 107 -7.48 -7.62 12.70
C LYS A 107 -6.13 -7.11 12.22
N PRO A 108 -6.01 -5.84 11.81
CA PRO A 108 -4.74 -5.27 11.36
C PRO A 108 -3.62 -5.39 12.39
N MET A 109 -2.46 -5.90 11.97
CA MET A 109 -1.27 -6.07 12.78
C MET A 109 -0.51 -4.74 12.93
N LYS A 110 -0.45 -4.24 14.17
CA LYS A 110 0.23 -2.96 14.48
C LYS A 110 1.71 -2.93 14.08
N ILE A 111 2.40 -4.07 14.20
CA ILE A 111 3.81 -4.19 13.87
C ILE A 111 4.02 -4.00 12.36
N SER A 112 3.25 -4.69 11.52
CA SER A 112 3.31 -4.55 10.07
C SER A 112 3.00 -3.11 9.62
N ILE A 113 2.02 -2.46 10.25
CA ILE A 113 1.71 -1.03 10.01
C ILE A 113 2.90 -0.13 10.40
N ALA A 114 3.52 -0.36 11.56
CA ALA A 114 4.67 0.42 12.01
C ALA A 114 5.88 0.26 11.08
N GLN A 115 6.11 -0.96 10.58
CA GLN A 115 7.13 -1.28 9.59
C GLN A 115 6.88 -0.57 8.26
N ALA A 116 5.64 -0.61 7.76
CA ALA A 116 5.23 0.10 6.56
C ALA A 116 5.46 1.62 6.68
N ILE A 117 5.10 2.21 7.83
CA ILE A 117 5.38 3.63 8.12
C ILE A 117 6.89 3.90 8.15
N SER A 118 7.68 3.03 8.78
CA SER A 118 9.13 3.19 8.86
C SER A 118 9.79 3.17 7.48
N LEU A 119 9.33 2.27 6.61
CA LEU A 119 9.79 2.18 5.23
C LEU A 119 9.44 3.44 4.43
N LEU A 120 8.17 3.87 4.50
CA LEU A 120 7.71 5.06 3.79
C LEU A 120 8.42 6.34 4.24
N LYS A 121 8.88 6.46 5.48
CA LYS A 121 9.67 7.63 5.92
C LYS A 121 10.96 7.83 5.13
N HIS A 122 11.54 6.75 4.62
CA HIS A 122 12.82 6.75 3.90
C HIS A 122 12.64 6.62 2.38
N ALA A 123 11.39 6.53 1.90
CA ALA A 123 11.04 6.46 0.49
C ALA A 123 11.17 7.82 -0.22
N HIS A 124 12.37 8.42 -0.19
CA HIS A 124 12.64 9.80 -0.65
C HIS A 124 12.38 10.03 -2.14
N ARG A 125 12.27 8.96 -2.95
CA ARG A 125 11.92 9.05 -4.38
C ARG A 125 10.42 9.24 -4.62
N ILE A 126 9.57 8.96 -3.64
CA ILE A 126 8.15 9.34 -3.64
C ILE A 126 8.09 10.83 -3.26
N LYS A 127 7.29 11.63 -3.99
CA LYS A 127 7.17 13.07 -3.72
C LYS A 127 6.74 13.31 -2.28
N ASP A 128 7.28 14.34 -1.64
CA ASP A 128 7.09 14.58 -0.21
C ASP A 128 5.62 14.65 0.22
N ASN A 129 4.78 15.32 -0.58
CA ASN A 129 3.33 15.45 -0.31
C ASN A 129 2.60 14.10 -0.39
N GLU A 130 2.92 13.28 -1.40
CA GLU A 130 2.35 11.94 -1.57
C GLU A 130 2.84 11.02 -0.44
N ARG A 131 4.15 10.99 -0.19
CA ARG A 131 4.77 10.21 0.89
C ARG A 131 4.16 10.54 2.25
N GLN A 132 3.95 11.83 2.54
CA GLN A 132 3.30 12.26 3.78
C GLN A 132 1.84 11.80 3.83
N ALA A 133 1.10 11.87 2.72
CA ALA A 133 -0.26 11.34 2.67
C ALA A 133 -0.31 9.82 2.91
N LEU A 134 0.62 9.06 2.31
CA LEU A 134 0.73 7.61 2.52
C LEU A 134 0.98 7.27 4.00
N ILE A 135 1.88 8.00 4.65
CA ILE A 135 2.19 7.82 6.08
C ILE A 135 0.97 8.17 6.95
N GLU A 136 0.29 9.27 6.68
CA GLU A 136 -0.87 9.70 7.48
C GLU A 136 -2.06 8.76 7.34
N ASN A 137 -2.29 8.19 6.15
CA ASN A 137 -3.31 7.17 5.93
C ASN A 137 -3.11 5.95 6.87
N PHE A 138 -1.87 5.48 7.05
CA PHE A 138 -1.56 4.40 7.98
C PHE A 138 -1.60 4.81 9.47
N ARG A 139 -1.25 6.06 9.79
CA ARG A 139 -1.28 6.54 11.19
C ARG A 139 -2.69 6.73 11.71
N GLN A 140 -3.53 7.35 10.89
CA GLN A 140 -4.83 7.84 11.33
C GLN A 140 -5.97 6.90 10.93
N ASN A 141 -5.72 6.00 9.96
CA ASN A 141 -6.74 5.12 9.38
C ASN A 141 -8.00 5.91 9.02
N ARG A 142 -7.82 7.09 8.39
CA ARG A 142 -8.95 7.87 7.91
C ARG A 142 -9.65 7.07 6.83
N THR A 143 -10.96 6.95 6.94
CA THR A 143 -11.84 6.34 5.97
C THR A 143 -12.96 7.32 5.69
N MET A 144 -13.69 7.10 4.62
CA MET A 144 -14.89 7.85 4.33
C MET A 144 -15.91 7.83 5.49
N SER A 145 -15.91 6.77 6.30
CA SER A 145 -16.85 6.60 7.41
C SER A 145 -16.51 7.42 8.65
N ASN A 146 -15.22 7.72 8.88
CA ASN A 146 -14.73 8.44 10.07
C ASN A 146 -14.15 9.82 9.75
N MET A 147 -14.24 10.26 8.49
CA MET A 147 -13.85 11.59 8.05
C MET A 147 -15.03 12.57 8.16
N GLU A 148 -14.75 13.76 8.70
CA GLU A 148 -15.71 14.86 8.74
C GLU A 148 -16.20 15.19 7.32
N ALA A 149 -17.47 15.59 7.19
CA ALA A 149 -18.08 15.82 5.88
C ALA A 149 -17.34 16.90 5.09
N ASP A 150 -16.96 18.00 5.75
CA ASP A 150 -16.25 19.11 5.12
C ASP A 150 -14.87 18.69 4.62
N GLU A 151 -14.14 17.92 5.42
CA GLU A 151 -12.84 17.37 5.02
C GLU A 151 -12.99 16.43 3.82
N PHE A 152 -13.97 15.52 3.86
CA PHE A 152 -14.24 14.60 2.76
C PHE A 152 -14.57 15.36 1.47
N CYS A 153 -15.42 16.38 1.55
CA CYS A 153 -15.75 17.24 0.42
C CYS A 153 -14.52 18.00 -0.10
N GLN A 154 -13.71 18.56 0.81
CA GLN A 154 -12.50 19.29 0.46
C GLN A 154 -11.50 18.39 -0.27
N ARG A 155 -11.36 17.13 0.12
CA ARG A 155 -10.43 16.18 -0.51
C ARG A 155 -11.03 15.54 -1.76
N PHE A 156 -12.20 14.91 -1.64
CA PHE A 156 -12.76 14.00 -2.66
C PHE A 156 -14.05 14.51 -3.32
N GLY A 157 -14.67 15.57 -2.81
CA GLY A 157 -15.89 16.14 -3.36
C GLY A 157 -15.70 16.74 -4.76
N LYS A 158 -16.79 16.75 -5.56
CA LYS A 158 -16.93 17.64 -6.73
C LYS A 158 -17.56 18.95 -6.27
N GLU A 159 -17.25 20.06 -6.93
CA GLU A 159 -17.89 21.37 -6.70
C GLU A 159 -19.39 21.39 -7.03
N GLU A 160 -19.94 20.34 -7.62
CA GLU A 160 -21.34 20.32 -8.05
C GLU A 160 -22.29 19.75 -6.98
N GLY A 161 -22.76 20.62 -6.09
CA GLY A 161 -24.13 20.71 -5.51
C GLY A 161 -24.95 19.47 -5.10
N ARG A 162 -24.40 18.25 -5.07
CA ARG A 162 -25.08 17.01 -4.65
C ARG A 162 -24.26 16.29 -3.59
N ASP A 163 -24.96 15.61 -2.68
CA ASP A 163 -24.39 14.80 -1.59
C ASP A 163 -23.27 13.87 -2.11
N PRO A 164 -21.99 14.25 -1.92
CA PRO A 164 -20.87 13.62 -2.61
C PRO A 164 -20.63 12.20 -2.11
N LYS A 165 -21.11 11.88 -0.90
CA LYS A 165 -20.90 10.57 -0.27
C LYS A 165 -21.65 9.45 -1.01
N LYS A 166 -22.82 9.70 -1.61
CA LYS A 166 -23.62 8.64 -2.28
C LYS A 166 -23.14 8.29 -3.68
N GLY A 167 -22.70 9.29 -4.45
CA GLY A 167 -22.24 9.08 -5.85
C GLY A 167 -20.87 8.41 -5.92
N ILE A 168 -19.99 8.73 -4.98
CA ILE A 168 -18.64 8.20 -4.90
C ILE A 168 -18.64 6.74 -4.40
N TRP A 169 -19.55 6.38 -3.49
CA TRP A 169 -19.66 5.02 -2.93
C TRP A 169 -19.94 3.93 -3.97
N LYS A 170 -20.89 4.17 -4.90
CA LYS A 170 -21.17 3.21 -5.98
C LYS A 170 -19.97 3.03 -6.93
N LYS A 171 -19.17 4.08 -7.12
CA LYS A 171 -18.03 4.08 -8.05
C LYS A 171 -16.84 3.33 -7.48
N PHE A 172 -16.43 3.64 -6.25
CA PHE A 172 -15.32 2.94 -5.61
C PHE A 172 -15.63 1.47 -5.38
N LYS A 173 -16.85 1.12 -4.94
CA LYS A 173 -17.22 -0.27 -4.68
C LYS A 173 -17.12 -1.17 -5.92
N LYS A 174 -17.36 -0.64 -7.12
CA LYS A 174 -17.15 -1.38 -8.39
C LYS A 174 -15.67 -1.66 -8.66
N TRP A 175 -14.77 -0.77 -8.24
CA TRP A 175 -13.34 -0.88 -8.48
C TRP A 175 -12.61 -1.77 -7.47
N PHE A 176 -13.02 -1.76 -6.21
CA PHE A 176 -12.41 -2.60 -5.16
C PHE A 176 -12.90 -4.06 -5.14
N ASN A 177 -13.99 -4.39 -5.86
CA ASN A 177 -14.56 -5.75 -5.94
C ASN A 177 -14.40 -6.37 -7.34
N SER A 178 -13.62 -5.76 -8.22
CA SER A 178 -13.31 -6.28 -9.56
C SER A 178 -11.88 -6.82 -9.59
#